data_AF-A0ABD3WCA0-F1
#
_entry.id   AF-A0ABD3WCA0-F1
#
_cell.length_a   1.000
_cell.length_b   1.000
_cell.length_c   1.000
_cell.angle_alpha   90.00
_cell.angle_beta   90.00
_cell.angle_gamma   90.00
#
_symmetry.space_group_name_H-M   'P 1'
#
loop_
_entity.id
_entity.type
_entity.pdbx_description
1 polymer ?
#
loop_
_entity_poly.entity_id
_entity_poly.type
_entity_poly.pdbx_seq_one_letter_code
_entity_poly.pdbx_strand_id
1 'polypeptide(L)'
;MVDICGRHLVTSTFWMRRKQCLCVLPLMIVLYLVLIQYTVWNNHKSINHQTKQTTPQNNGVTMTAIPKVLQLFGKYNTARITTSGMPYNLTQVTERRPNMTPITSDYHKNHFITINVMGRLGNNMFQLAALISCAKRLHFTAFVSPNQELDSYFLVSITSDIKLTNEKTFFEQTYAKYDGNIERLDTSYNWTLFGYYQSWKYFYKDEDLIRRSFEFRPNVSKTASQFVDGFRDKHKTIVGIHVRRGDMTMQNNEMIGYTTAPLSYINKSMNYFRDRYNDTFFIICSDDITWCKENIRGNNDTAFSNFNNPGTVMAMLSFCDHVIITSGTFGWWAAWLAGGEVVYFKGFPRPGSNIDKGMSREDYYPPQWIGME
;
A
#
# COMPACT_ATOMS: atom_id res chain seq x y z
N MET A 1 0.41 -55.21 37.62
CA MET A 1 0.98 -56.05 38.69
C MET A 1 1.93 -57.04 38.04
N VAL A 2 3.21 -57.02 38.46
CA VAL A 2 4.24 -58.08 38.42
C VAL A 2 4.54 -58.69 37.02
N ASP A 3 5.61 -58.40 36.28
CA ASP A 3 7.07 -58.27 36.52
C ASP A 3 7.85 -59.62 36.51
N ILE A 4 9.08 -59.54 35.97
CA ILE A 4 10.23 -60.50 36.00
C ILE A 4 10.26 -61.60 34.90
N CYS A 5 11.36 -61.98 34.25
CA CYS A 5 12.71 -61.46 33.92
C CYS A 5 13.43 -62.62 33.17
N GLY A 6 14.37 -62.33 32.25
CA GLY A 6 15.23 -63.36 31.65
C GLY A 6 16.25 -62.80 30.66
N ARG A 7 17.47 -62.54 31.13
CA ARG A 7 18.62 -62.00 30.40
C ARG A 7 19.30 -63.07 29.52
N HIS A 8 19.94 -62.66 28.42
CA HIS A 8 21.38 -62.87 28.19
C HIS A 8 21.95 -61.97 27.07
N LEU A 9 23.14 -61.42 27.35
CA LEU A 9 24.03 -60.60 26.51
C LEU A 9 24.58 -61.41 25.31
N VAL A 10 25.09 -60.83 24.21
CA VAL A 10 26.48 -60.32 24.05
C VAL A 10 26.68 -59.75 22.62
N THR A 11 27.19 -58.51 22.54
CA THR A 11 28.04 -57.82 21.51
C THR A 11 27.68 -57.91 20.01
N SER A 12 27.71 -56.83 19.21
CA SER A 12 28.90 -56.00 18.93
C SER A 12 28.54 -54.63 18.29
N THR A 13 29.44 -53.69 18.54
CA THR A 13 29.51 -52.29 18.09
C THR A 13 29.94 -52.13 16.62
N PHE A 14 29.36 -51.17 15.88
CA PHE A 14 30.12 -50.33 14.95
C PHE A 14 29.44 -48.96 14.72
N TRP A 15 30.29 -47.92 14.66
CA TRP A 15 30.00 -46.49 14.75
C TRP A 15 29.81 -45.80 13.38
N MET A 16 29.06 -44.69 13.38
CA MET A 16 29.14 -43.48 12.55
C MET A 16 29.17 -43.52 11.01
N ARG A 17 28.13 -42.93 10.40
CA ARG A 17 28.20 -41.66 9.63
C ARG A 17 26.79 -41.28 9.11
N ARG A 18 26.18 -40.22 9.66
CA ARG A 18 25.09 -39.48 9.00
C ARG A 18 25.42 -37.99 9.04
N LYS A 19 25.81 -37.44 7.89
CA LYS A 19 25.81 -36.02 7.58
C LYS A 19 25.20 -35.83 6.19
N GLN A 20 24.31 -34.84 6.11
CA GLN A 20 23.91 -34.08 4.92
C GLN A 20 22.99 -34.75 3.89
N CYS A 21 21.72 -34.35 3.92
CA CYS A 21 20.95 -33.95 2.73
C CYS A 21 19.55 -33.45 3.17
N LEU A 22 19.42 -32.15 3.44
CA LEU A 22 18.15 -31.44 3.62
C LEU A 22 18.45 -29.94 3.56
N CYS A 23 18.31 -29.33 2.38
CA CYS A 23 18.16 -27.87 2.16
C CYS A 23 18.17 -27.56 0.65
N VAL A 24 17.13 -27.96 -0.10
CA VAL A 24 16.94 -27.46 -1.49
C VAL A 24 15.45 -27.22 -1.85
N LEU A 25 14.49 -27.73 -1.07
CA LEU A 25 13.07 -27.58 -1.40
C LEU A 25 12.48 -26.15 -1.30
N PRO A 26 12.91 -25.26 -0.36
CA PRO A 26 12.30 -23.92 -0.26
C PRO A 26 12.70 -22.97 -1.41
N LEU A 27 13.93 -23.11 -1.94
CA LEU A 27 14.46 -22.25 -3.01
C LEU A 27 13.79 -22.50 -4.36
N MET A 28 13.42 -23.75 -4.65
CA MET A 28 12.74 -24.12 -5.89
C MET A 28 11.32 -23.53 -5.98
N ILE A 29 10.61 -23.41 -4.85
CA ILE A 29 9.25 -22.85 -4.80
C ILE A 29 9.29 -21.33 -5.03
N VAL A 30 10.27 -20.63 -4.46
CA VAL A 30 10.47 -19.18 -4.67
C VAL A 30 10.83 -18.89 -6.13
N LEU A 31 11.74 -19.69 -6.73
CA LEU A 31 12.09 -19.57 -8.15
C LEU A 31 10.91 -19.84 -9.09
N TYR A 32 10.05 -20.81 -8.76
CA TYR A 32 8.88 -21.14 -9.57
C TYR A 32 7.82 -20.03 -9.54
N LEU A 33 7.62 -19.38 -8.40
CA LEU A 33 6.69 -18.24 -8.28
C LEU A 33 7.22 -16.97 -8.97
N VAL A 34 8.53 -16.72 -8.92
CA VAL A 34 9.18 -15.64 -9.68
C VAL A 34 9.06 -15.87 -11.19
N LEU A 35 9.21 -17.11 -11.66
CA LEU A 35 9.05 -17.46 -13.08
C LEU A 35 7.61 -17.30 -13.58
N ILE A 36 6.61 -17.65 -12.77
CA ILE A 36 5.19 -17.43 -13.11
C ILE A 36 4.89 -15.93 -13.21
N GLN A 37 5.38 -15.11 -12.26
CA GLN A 37 5.18 -13.65 -12.32
C GLN A 37 5.90 -13.02 -13.51
N TYR A 38 7.10 -13.48 -13.86
CA TYR A 38 7.84 -13.00 -15.03
C TYR A 38 7.13 -13.34 -16.35
N THR A 39 6.51 -14.51 -16.44
CA THR A 39 5.77 -14.95 -17.64
C THR A 39 4.45 -14.19 -17.81
N VAL A 40 3.74 -13.93 -16.71
CA VAL A 40 2.53 -13.09 -16.70
C VAL A 40 2.85 -11.65 -17.09
N TRP A 41 3.96 -11.09 -16.60
CA TRP A 41 4.42 -9.74 -16.97
C TRP A 41 4.75 -9.61 -18.47
N ASN A 42 5.44 -10.61 -19.05
CA ASN A 42 5.80 -10.58 -20.48
C ASN A 42 4.59 -10.78 -21.41
N ASN A 43 3.61 -11.59 -21.01
CA ASN A 43 2.37 -11.74 -21.77
C ASN A 43 1.55 -10.43 -21.80
N HIS A 44 1.58 -9.65 -20.72
CA HIS A 44 0.94 -8.33 -20.68
C HIS A 44 1.61 -7.29 -21.61
N LYS A 45 2.92 -7.38 -21.82
CA LYS A 45 3.64 -6.55 -22.81
C LYS A 45 3.35 -6.95 -24.26
N SER A 46 3.16 -8.25 -24.53
CA SER A 46 2.86 -8.74 -25.88
C SER A 46 1.45 -8.33 -26.35
N ILE A 47 0.46 -8.33 -25.46
CA ILE A 47 -0.92 -7.92 -25.77
C ILE A 47 -0.99 -6.41 -26.11
N ASN A 48 -0.19 -5.57 -25.45
CA ASN A 48 -0.13 -4.13 -25.75
C ASN A 48 0.61 -3.78 -27.06
N HIS A 49 1.27 -4.74 -27.71
CA HIS A 49 2.00 -4.53 -28.96
C HIS A 49 1.21 -4.95 -30.23
N GLN A 50 0.03 -5.56 -30.10
CA GLN A 50 -0.76 -6.02 -31.25
C GLN A 50 -1.93 -5.13 -31.67
N THR A 51 -2.20 -4.01 -30.99
CA THR A 51 -3.24 -3.04 -31.40
C THR A 51 -2.64 -1.76 -31.95
N LYS A 52 -1.85 -1.84 -33.04
CA LYS A 52 -1.58 -0.71 -33.96
C LYS A 52 -1.18 -1.26 -35.33
N GLN A 53 -2.15 -1.67 -36.13
CA GLN A 53 -2.00 -1.79 -37.58
C GLN A 53 -3.38 -1.86 -38.25
N THR A 54 -3.91 -0.71 -38.66
CA THR A 54 -4.81 -0.56 -39.81
C THR A 54 -4.78 0.92 -40.25
N THR A 55 -4.07 1.19 -41.35
CA THR A 55 -4.19 2.41 -42.16
C THR A 55 -5.42 2.30 -43.08
N PRO A 56 -5.96 3.44 -43.55
CA PRO A 56 -5.93 3.66 -45.00
C PRO A 56 -5.42 5.05 -45.42
N GLN A 57 -4.80 5.06 -46.60
CA GLN A 57 -4.47 6.22 -47.47
C GLN A 57 -5.76 7.03 -47.80
N ASN A 58 -5.78 8.30 -48.22
CA ASN A 58 -4.84 9.09 -49.02
C ASN A 58 -5.29 10.59 -49.05
N ASN A 59 -4.41 11.44 -49.61
CA ASN A 59 -4.60 12.80 -50.17
C ASN A 59 -4.13 13.98 -49.31
N GLY A 60 -3.02 14.57 -49.76
CA GLY A 60 -2.34 15.71 -49.15
C GLY A 60 -2.81 17.07 -49.66
N VAL A 61 -2.25 18.13 -49.05
CA VAL A 61 -1.73 19.36 -49.68
C VAL A 61 -0.82 20.05 -48.63
N THR A 62 0.35 20.49 -49.07
CA THR A 62 1.34 21.30 -48.35
C THR A 62 0.91 22.76 -48.19
N MET A 63 1.16 23.39 -47.04
CA MET A 63 1.60 24.81 -46.98
C MET A 63 2.37 25.14 -45.68
N THR A 64 3.41 25.93 -45.88
CA THR A 64 4.41 26.52 -44.99
C THR A 64 3.90 27.58 -43.99
N ALA A 65 4.53 27.67 -42.80
CA ALA A 65 5.10 28.88 -42.15
C ALA A 65 4.98 28.93 -40.59
N ILE A 66 6.10 29.31 -39.96
CA ILE A 66 6.39 29.65 -38.54
C ILE A 66 6.17 31.20 -38.35
N PRO A 67 6.10 31.92 -37.18
CA PRO A 67 6.41 31.61 -35.75
C PRO A 67 5.47 32.17 -34.62
N LYS A 68 5.79 31.75 -33.37
CA LYS A 68 5.71 32.44 -32.04
C LYS A 68 4.70 33.58 -31.81
N VAL A 69 3.92 33.47 -30.73
CA VAL A 69 3.52 34.63 -29.89
C VAL A 69 3.54 34.26 -28.40
N LEU A 70 4.23 35.11 -27.65
CA LEU A 70 4.32 35.21 -26.19
C LEU A 70 3.97 36.67 -25.90
N GLN A 71 2.87 36.97 -25.20
CA GLN A 71 2.56 38.24 -24.49
C GLN A 71 1.14 38.12 -23.87
N LEU A 72 1.02 38.07 -22.54
CA LEU A 72 0.92 39.20 -21.58
C LEU A 72 -0.45 39.90 -21.57
N PHE A 73 -1.18 39.70 -20.47
CA PHE A 73 -1.89 40.71 -19.64
C PHE A 73 -2.04 40.04 -18.25
N GLY A 74 -1.57 40.53 -17.10
CA GLY A 74 -1.29 41.90 -16.66
C GLY A 74 -2.47 42.40 -15.82
N LYS A 75 -2.28 42.62 -14.50
CA LYS A 75 -2.80 43.73 -13.66
C LYS A 75 -2.80 43.40 -12.14
N TYR A 76 -1.84 43.99 -11.41
CA TYR A 76 -1.98 44.92 -10.26
C TYR A 76 -1.99 44.23 -8.87
N ASN A 77 -1.37 44.73 -7.79
CA ASN A 77 -0.78 46.04 -7.50
C ASN A 77 0.25 45.97 -6.34
N THR A 78 0.98 47.08 -6.22
CA THR A 78 2.08 47.47 -5.34
C THR A 78 1.76 47.69 -3.85
N ALA A 79 2.76 47.51 -2.98
CA ALA A 79 2.99 48.37 -1.81
C ALA A 79 4.50 48.41 -1.45
N ARG A 80 5.07 49.61 -1.42
CA ARG A 80 6.43 49.95 -0.95
C ARG A 80 6.38 50.37 0.52
N ILE A 81 7.40 50.01 1.30
CA ILE A 81 7.78 50.74 2.52
C ILE A 81 9.29 51.03 2.46
N THR A 82 9.63 52.26 2.82
CA THR A 82 10.92 52.96 2.74
C THR A 82 11.83 52.71 3.96
N THR A 83 13.12 52.99 3.74
CA THR A 83 14.32 52.80 4.57
C THR A 83 14.55 53.83 5.71
N SER A 84 15.33 53.43 6.73
CA SER A 84 16.26 54.30 7.52
C SER A 84 17.37 53.38 8.13
N GLY A 85 18.66 53.49 7.78
CA GLY A 85 19.74 54.32 8.39
C GLY A 85 20.28 53.66 9.69
N MET A 86 21.54 53.31 9.95
CA MET A 86 22.88 53.84 9.60
C MET A 86 24.01 52.80 9.99
N PRO A 87 25.34 53.06 9.79
CA PRO A 87 26.35 52.07 9.36
C PRO A 87 27.27 51.54 10.48
N TYR A 88 28.02 50.45 10.23
CA TYR A 88 29.18 50.06 11.05
C TYR A 88 30.41 49.67 10.21
N ASN A 89 31.54 50.25 10.64
CA ASN A 89 32.90 50.19 10.09
C ASN A 89 33.52 48.78 10.09
N LEU A 90 34.27 48.47 9.03
CA LEU A 90 35.30 47.43 9.03
C LEU A 90 36.50 47.91 9.86
N THR A 91 36.83 47.18 10.92
CA THR A 91 38.19 47.15 11.48
C THR A 91 38.63 45.70 11.61
N GLN A 92 39.77 45.38 10.99
CA GLN A 92 40.42 44.09 11.09
C GLN A 92 40.95 43.88 12.51
N VAL A 93 40.50 42.83 13.17
CA VAL A 93 41.17 42.28 14.36
C VAL A 93 41.57 40.84 14.03
N THR A 94 42.88 40.61 14.02
CA THR A 94 43.51 39.31 13.81
C THR A 94 43.61 38.60 15.16
N GLU A 95 42.72 37.64 15.43
CA GLU A 95 42.85 36.74 16.57
C GLU A 95 43.30 35.34 16.13
N ARG A 96 44.38 34.89 16.78
CA ARG A 96 45.03 33.59 16.59
C ARG A 96 44.09 32.47 17.05
N ARG A 97 43.86 31.48 16.18
CA ARG A 97 43.11 30.25 16.55
C ARG A 97 43.97 29.35 17.45
N PRO A 98 43.43 28.80 18.54
CA PRO A 98 44.07 27.69 19.25
C PRO A 98 43.99 26.41 18.41
N ASN A 99 45.05 25.62 18.44
CA ASN A 99 45.12 24.29 17.82
C ASN A 99 43.98 23.40 18.31
N MET A 100 43.03 23.09 17.43
CA MET A 100 42.07 22.00 17.64
C MET A 100 42.79 20.67 17.43
N THR A 101 42.86 19.87 18.49
CA THR A 101 43.02 18.41 18.42
C THR A 101 42.04 17.84 17.39
N PRO A 102 42.43 16.81 16.61
CA PRO A 102 41.52 16.20 15.65
C PRO A 102 40.34 15.62 16.43
N ILE A 103 39.17 16.24 16.28
CA ILE A 103 37.92 15.61 16.64
C ILE A 103 37.83 14.39 15.73
N THR A 104 38.06 13.21 16.31
CA THR A 104 37.83 11.94 15.66
C THR A 104 36.45 11.99 15.04
N SER A 105 36.40 11.76 13.73
CA SER A 105 35.19 11.77 12.92
C SER A 105 34.15 10.85 13.55
N ASP A 106 33.21 11.44 14.29
CA ASP A 106 31.95 10.80 14.62
C ASP A 106 31.15 10.76 13.32
N TYR A 107 31.50 9.81 12.46
CA TYR A 107 30.64 9.40 11.35
C TYR A 107 29.37 8.88 12.02
N HIS A 108 28.34 9.71 12.15
CA HIS A 108 26.97 9.21 12.14
C HIS A 108 26.84 8.43 10.83
N LYS A 109 27.09 7.11 10.87
CA LYS A 109 26.79 6.22 9.75
C LYS A 109 25.28 6.33 9.57
N ASN A 110 24.85 7.11 8.60
CA ASN A 110 23.44 7.14 8.22
C ASN A 110 23.09 5.72 7.78
N HIS A 111 22.34 5.01 8.61
CA HIS A 111 21.81 3.70 8.30
C HIS A 111 20.53 3.89 7.49
N PHE A 112 20.46 3.28 6.32
CA PHE A 112 19.34 3.43 5.40
C PHE A 112 18.53 2.15 5.29
N ILE A 113 17.22 2.31 5.16
CA ILE A 113 16.30 1.22 4.88
C ILE A 113 15.35 1.63 3.74
N THR A 114 15.09 0.70 2.84
CA THR A 114 14.17 0.87 1.73
C THR A 114 13.29 -0.36 1.54
N ILE A 115 12.34 -0.30 0.60
CA ILE A 115 11.45 -1.40 0.26
C ILE A 115 11.29 -1.50 -1.26
N ASN A 116 11.28 -2.73 -1.77
CA ASN A 116 10.93 -2.98 -3.16
C ASN A 116 9.40 -2.89 -3.33
N VAL A 117 8.91 -1.79 -3.90
CA VAL A 117 7.48 -1.55 -4.09
C VAL A 117 6.92 -2.47 -5.18
N MET A 118 5.83 -3.19 -4.88
CA MET A 118 5.24 -4.17 -5.78
C MET A 118 3.72 -4.23 -5.66
N GLY A 119 3.07 -4.49 -6.79
CA GLY A 119 1.61 -4.50 -6.88
C GLY A 119 1.02 -3.12 -7.16
N ARG A 120 -0.22 -2.92 -6.71
CA ARG A 120 -1.01 -1.70 -6.94
C ARG A 120 -1.14 -0.90 -5.64
N LEU A 121 -1.80 0.26 -5.71
CA LEU A 121 -1.91 1.26 -4.65
C LEU A 121 -2.03 0.70 -3.22
N GLY A 122 -3.02 -0.15 -2.93
CA GLY A 122 -3.22 -0.69 -1.58
C GLY A 122 -2.07 -1.57 -1.08
N ASN A 123 -1.37 -2.28 -1.97
CA ASN A 123 -0.17 -3.04 -1.62
C ASN A 123 1.00 -2.09 -1.32
N ASN A 124 1.19 -1.09 -2.18
CA ASN A 124 2.25 -0.09 -2.02
C ASN A 124 2.08 0.67 -0.69
N MET A 125 0.84 0.92 -0.25
CA MET A 125 0.56 1.55 1.05
C MET A 125 0.94 0.67 2.24
N PHE A 126 0.69 -0.65 2.20
CA PHE A 126 1.17 -1.58 3.22
C PHE A 126 2.69 -1.59 3.33
N GLN A 127 3.36 -1.64 2.18
CA GLN A 127 4.81 -1.60 2.09
C GLN A 127 5.38 -0.30 2.68
N LEU A 128 4.82 0.85 2.29
CA LEU A 128 5.27 2.14 2.79
C LEU A 128 5.03 2.30 4.31
N ALA A 129 3.86 1.87 4.80
CA ALA A 129 3.53 1.95 6.23
C ALA A 129 4.47 1.09 7.09
N ALA A 130 4.76 -0.14 6.64
CA ALA A 130 5.71 -1.03 7.29
C ALA A 130 7.13 -0.45 7.27
N LEU A 131 7.57 0.10 6.13
CA LEU A 131 8.88 0.75 5.99
C LEU A 131 9.03 1.92 6.97
N ILE A 132 8.09 2.87 6.98
CA ILE A 132 8.14 4.07 7.84
C ILE A 132 8.22 3.66 9.31
N SER A 133 7.36 2.74 9.73
CA SER A 133 7.29 2.32 11.13
C SER A 133 8.53 1.51 11.55
N CYS A 134 9.05 0.65 10.66
CA CYS A 134 10.30 -0.08 10.88
C CYS A 134 11.48 0.88 11.04
N ALA A 135 11.62 1.82 10.11
CA ALA A 135 12.69 2.81 10.12
C ALA A 135 12.68 3.67 11.39
N LYS A 136 11.49 4.12 11.81
CA LYS A 136 11.33 4.87 13.06
C LYS A 136 11.79 4.05 14.27
N ARG A 137 11.36 2.79 14.38
CA ARG A 137 11.70 1.91 15.52
C ARG A 137 13.19 1.59 15.62
N LEU A 138 13.84 1.43 14.47
CA LEU A 138 15.24 1.03 14.38
C LEU A 138 16.20 2.22 14.17
N HIS A 139 15.69 3.45 14.15
CA HIS A 139 16.46 4.68 13.87
C HIS A 139 17.20 4.65 12.53
N PHE A 140 16.62 4.03 11.50
CA PHE A 140 17.10 4.12 10.12
C PHE A 140 16.48 5.33 9.42
N THR A 141 17.19 5.85 8.43
CA THR A 141 16.64 6.77 7.43
C THR A 141 15.90 5.96 6.36
N ALA A 142 14.56 6.05 6.36
CA ALA A 142 13.75 5.45 5.31
C ALA A 142 13.86 6.25 4.01
N PHE A 143 13.93 5.53 2.89
CA PHE A 143 13.60 6.10 1.59
C PHE A 143 12.93 5.07 0.70
N VAL A 144 12.20 5.53 -0.31
CA VAL A 144 11.65 4.68 -1.37
C VAL A 144 11.98 5.30 -2.72
N SER A 145 12.27 4.48 -3.73
CA SER A 145 12.42 5.01 -5.10
C SER A 145 11.11 5.67 -5.54
N PRO A 146 11.17 6.75 -6.34
CA PRO A 146 9.97 7.42 -6.86
C PRO A 146 8.97 6.42 -7.42
N ASN A 147 7.72 6.50 -6.95
CA ASN A 147 6.66 5.56 -7.31
C ASN A 147 5.49 6.35 -7.87
N GLN A 148 5.28 6.23 -9.18
CA GLN A 148 4.27 7.00 -9.89
C GLN A 148 2.87 6.87 -9.29
N GLU A 149 2.50 5.70 -8.73
CA GLU A 149 1.17 5.48 -8.19
C GLU A 149 0.97 6.21 -6.85
N LEU A 150 1.87 6.03 -5.88
CA LEU A 150 1.79 6.71 -4.58
C LEU A 150 1.96 8.23 -4.72
N ASP A 151 2.96 8.66 -5.49
CA ASP A 151 3.30 10.08 -5.66
C ASP A 151 2.21 10.86 -6.38
N SER A 152 1.35 10.19 -7.16
CA SER A 152 0.21 10.82 -7.83
C SER A 152 -0.94 11.16 -6.88
N TYR A 153 -1.05 10.48 -5.74
CA TYR A 153 -2.22 10.56 -4.87
C TYR A 153 -1.92 11.12 -3.48
N PHE A 154 -0.73 10.88 -2.95
CA PHE A 154 -0.35 11.28 -1.60
C PHE A 154 0.83 12.26 -1.59
N LEU A 155 0.97 13.00 -0.50
CA LEU A 155 2.15 13.83 -0.20
C LEU A 155 3.25 12.97 0.45
N VAL A 156 3.79 12.00 -0.30
CA VAL A 156 4.87 11.12 0.20
C VAL A 156 6.18 11.91 0.33
N SER A 157 6.74 11.95 1.54
CA SER A 157 7.91 12.78 1.88
C SER A 157 9.26 12.05 1.87
N ILE A 158 9.27 10.74 1.63
CA ILE A 158 10.47 9.89 1.77
C ILE A 158 11.00 9.35 0.43
N THR A 159 10.71 10.02 -0.69
CA THR A 159 11.20 9.59 -2.01
C THR A 159 12.66 10.00 -2.24
N SER A 160 13.49 9.07 -2.72
CA SER A 160 14.90 9.32 -3.02
C SER A 160 15.51 8.30 -3.98
N ASP A 161 16.56 8.68 -4.71
CA ASP A 161 17.32 7.84 -5.63
C ASP A 161 18.65 7.33 -5.02
N ILE A 162 18.68 7.15 -3.69
CA ILE A 162 19.86 6.65 -2.97
C ILE A 162 20.18 5.23 -3.43
N LYS A 163 21.45 5.00 -3.78
CA LYS A 163 21.99 3.65 -4.00
C LYS A 163 22.58 3.12 -2.71
N LEU A 164 22.03 2.02 -2.20
CA LEU A 164 22.55 1.39 -0.99
C LEU A 164 23.91 0.74 -1.24
N THR A 165 24.75 0.77 -0.20
CA THR A 165 25.98 -0.03 -0.11
C THR A 165 25.91 -0.86 1.17
N ASN A 166 26.60 -2.01 1.22
CA ASN A 166 26.55 -2.92 2.38
C ASN A 166 25.11 -3.29 2.79
N GLU A 167 24.28 -3.66 1.80
CA GLU A 167 22.87 -3.97 2.04
C GLU A 167 22.62 -5.46 2.29
N LYS A 168 21.59 -5.75 3.08
CA LYS A 168 20.95 -7.05 3.20
C LYS A 168 19.48 -6.95 2.82
N THR A 169 18.91 -8.07 2.40
CA THR A 169 17.47 -8.17 2.11
C THR A 169 16.74 -8.90 3.22
N PHE A 170 15.67 -8.31 3.73
CA PHE A 170 14.72 -8.99 4.60
C PHE A 170 13.50 -9.43 3.79
N PHE A 171 13.24 -10.74 3.75
CA PHE A 171 12.13 -11.32 3.02
C PHE A 171 10.96 -11.62 3.95
N GLU A 172 9.77 -11.14 3.60
CA GLU A 172 8.52 -11.57 4.24
C GLU A 172 8.37 -13.09 4.06
N GLN A 173 8.26 -13.81 5.18
CA GLN A 173 8.24 -15.28 5.17
C GLN A 173 6.86 -15.85 4.81
N THR A 174 5.80 -15.11 5.10
CA THR A 174 4.41 -15.56 4.98
C THR A 174 3.51 -14.39 4.59
N TYR A 175 2.51 -14.66 3.75
CA TYR A 175 1.56 -13.64 3.31
C TYR A 175 0.72 -13.11 4.47
N ALA A 176 0.53 -11.79 4.55
CA ALA A 176 -0.46 -11.17 5.45
C ALA A 176 -0.38 -11.67 6.91
N LYS A 177 0.86 -11.87 7.38
CA LYS A 177 1.17 -12.28 8.74
C LYS A 177 2.35 -11.47 9.24
N TYR A 178 2.28 -11.07 10.50
CA TYR A 178 3.31 -10.26 11.11
C TYR A 178 4.55 -11.11 11.45
N ASP A 179 5.71 -10.67 10.96
CA ASP A 179 7.02 -11.22 11.29
C ASP A 179 7.79 -10.24 12.17
N GLY A 180 7.83 -10.52 13.48
CA GLY A 180 8.53 -9.68 14.46
C GLY A 180 10.05 -9.65 14.28
N ASN A 181 10.66 -10.51 13.45
CA ASN A 181 12.10 -10.45 13.18
C ASN A 181 12.49 -9.18 12.42
N ILE A 182 11.55 -8.54 11.72
CA ILE A 182 11.78 -7.23 11.08
C ILE A 182 12.16 -6.15 12.10
N GLU A 183 11.85 -6.33 13.39
CA GLU A 183 12.17 -5.39 14.45
C GLU A 183 13.57 -5.60 15.05
N ARG A 184 14.36 -6.53 14.51
CA ARG A 184 15.68 -6.89 15.02
C ARG A 184 16.75 -6.90 13.92
N LEU A 185 16.54 -6.07 12.89
CA LEU A 185 17.50 -5.96 11.80
C LEU A 185 18.85 -5.44 12.33
N ASP A 186 19.93 -6.09 11.90
CA ASP A 186 21.29 -5.74 12.29
C ASP A 186 21.66 -4.35 11.74
N THR A 187 21.95 -3.41 12.64
CA THR A 187 22.31 -2.03 12.31
C THR A 187 23.67 -1.93 11.63
N SER A 188 24.47 -2.99 11.58
CA SER A 188 25.73 -3.02 10.82
C SER A 188 25.51 -2.99 9.30
N TYR A 189 24.27 -3.17 8.83
CA TYR A 189 23.90 -3.22 7.41
C TYR A 189 22.82 -2.18 7.07
N ASN A 190 22.78 -1.78 5.82
CA ASN A 190 21.59 -1.17 5.23
C ASN A 190 20.61 -2.27 4.84
N TRP A 191 19.32 -1.94 4.72
CA TRP A 191 18.30 -2.97 4.49
C TRP A 191 17.37 -2.64 3.33
N THR A 192 17.10 -3.66 2.52
CA THR A 192 16.02 -3.66 1.54
C THR A 192 14.96 -4.65 1.99
N LEU A 193 13.75 -4.16 2.23
CA LEU A 193 12.59 -4.99 2.55
C LEU A 193 12.01 -5.58 1.25
N PHE A 194 11.69 -6.87 1.26
CA PHE A 194 11.04 -7.55 0.14
C PHE A 194 9.80 -8.31 0.63
N GLY A 195 8.62 -7.94 0.14
CA GLY A 195 7.34 -8.50 0.57
C GLY A 195 6.23 -7.47 0.54
N TYR A 196 5.00 -7.89 0.85
CA TYR A 196 3.82 -7.02 0.85
C TYR A 196 3.56 -6.40 2.23
N TYR A 197 3.94 -7.06 3.32
CA TYR A 197 3.77 -6.57 4.70
C TYR A 197 2.31 -6.22 5.04
N GLN A 198 1.40 -7.09 4.59
CA GLN A 198 -0.05 -6.92 4.73
C GLN A 198 -0.54 -7.26 6.14
N SER A 199 0.04 -6.64 7.16
CA SER A 199 -0.44 -6.72 8.53
C SER A 199 -0.47 -5.36 9.18
N TRP A 200 -1.59 -5.02 9.81
CA TRP A 200 -1.72 -3.78 10.58
C TRP A 200 -0.71 -3.71 11.73
N LYS A 201 -0.26 -4.88 12.23
CA LYS A 201 0.71 -4.98 13.33
C LYS A 201 2.09 -4.38 12.99
N TYR A 202 2.44 -4.24 11.71
CA TYR A 202 3.70 -3.59 11.34
C TYR A 202 3.74 -2.10 11.69
N PHE A 203 2.58 -1.44 11.78
CA PHE A 203 2.51 0.02 11.86
C PHE A 203 1.49 0.59 12.86
N TYR A 204 0.72 -0.25 13.54
CA TYR A 204 -0.33 0.21 14.47
C TYR A 204 0.18 1.13 15.60
N LYS A 205 1.40 0.89 16.12
CA LYS A 205 2.00 1.74 17.17
C LYS A 205 2.31 3.15 16.67
N ASP A 206 2.33 3.34 15.36
CA ASP A 206 2.69 4.56 14.66
C ASP A 206 1.51 5.08 13.83
N GLU A 207 0.28 4.72 14.19
CA GLU A 207 -0.95 5.03 13.43
C GLU A 207 -1.05 6.51 13.03
N ASP A 208 -0.86 7.45 13.97
CA ASP A 208 -0.92 8.88 13.67
C ASP A 208 0.11 9.33 12.62
N LEU A 209 1.31 8.75 12.67
CA LEU A 209 2.37 9.02 11.69
C LEU A 209 1.97 8.47 10.32
N ILE A 210 1.42 7.27 10.29
CA ILE A 210 0.99 6.63 9.03
C ILE A 210 -0.19 7.37 8.42
N ARG A 211 -1.18 7.81 9.21
CA ARG A 211 -2.30 8.64 8.72
C ARG A 211 -1.80 9.92 8.06
N ARG A 212 -0.87 10.64 8.70
CA ARG A 212 -0.25 11.83 8.10
C ARG A 212 0.58 11.53 6.85
N SER A 213 1.20 10.35 6.78
CA SER A 213 1.99 9.95 5.61
C SER A 213 1.12 9.68 4.36
N PHE A 214 -0.19 9.46 4.56
CA PHE A 214 -1.17 9.25 3.49
C PHE A 214 -2.14 10.43 3.37
N GLU A 215 -1.67 11.65 3.57
CA GLU A 215 -2.44 12.84 3.23
C GLU A 215 -2.60 12.95 1.71
N PHE A 216 -3.85 13.03 1.25
CA PHE A 216 -4.17 13.14 -0.17
C PHE A 216 -3.71 14.48 -0.74
N ARG A 217 -3.27 14.47 -1.99
CA ARG A 217 -3.00 15.72 -2.72
C ARG A 217 -4.27 16.58 -2.83
N PRO A 218 -4.15 17.92 -2.85
CA PRO A 218 -5.30 18.82 -2.87
C PRO A 218 -6.30 18.57 -4.00
N ASN A 219 -5.84 18.20 -5.20
CA ASN A 219 -6.71 17.88 -6.33
C ASN A 219 -7.51 16.59 -6.10
N VAL A 220 -6.91 15.56 -5.52
CA VAL A 220 -7.57 14.30 -5.19
C VAL A 220 -8.61 14.53 -4.09
N SER A 221 -8.20 15.20 -3.01
CA SER A 221 -9.06 15.53 -1.88
C SER A 221 -10.26 16.39 -2.31
N LYS A 222 -10.03 17.47 -3.08
CA LYS A 222 -11.10 18.35 -3.55
C LYS A 222 -12.15 17.62 -4.39
N THR A 223 -11.74 16.78 -5.32
CA THR A 223 -12.69 16.03 -6.16
C THR A 223 -13.51 15.05 -5.33
N ALA A 224 -12.86 14.34 -4.40
CA ALA A 224 -13.54 13.39 -3.53
C ALA A 224 -14.51 14.08 -2.57
N SER A 225 -14.10 15.18 -1.91
CA SER A 225 -14.94 15.90 -0.97
C SER A 225 -16.17 16.50 -1.65
N GLN A 226 -16.01 17.12 -2.83
CA GLN A 226 -17.14 17.65 -3.61
C GLN A 226 -18.22 16.60 -3.90
N PHE A 227 -17.84 15.35 -4.14
CA PHE A 227 -18.80 14.28 -4.35
C PHE A 227 -19.48 13.86 -3.05
N VAL A 228 -18.70 13.59 -1.99
CA VAL A 228 -19.21 13.09 -0.71
C VAL A 228 -20.07 14.15 0.01
N ASP A 229 -19.63 15.41 0.00
CA ASP A 229 -20.32 16.53 0.65
C ASP A 229 -21.71 16.78 0.03
N GLY A 230 -21.88 16.51 -1.27
CA GLY A 230 -23.17 16.61 -1.95
C GLY A 230 -24.27 15.67 -1.41
N PHE A 231 -23.88 14.67 -0.61
CA PHE A 231 -24.77 13.78 0.13
C PHE A 231 -24.74 14.04 1.63
N ARG A 232 -23.60 14.46 2.18
CA ARG A 232 -23.44 14.78 3.61
C ARG A 232 -24.37 15.89 4.08
N ASP A 233 -24.71 16.84 3.21
CA ASP A 233 -25.71 17.89 3.49
C ASP A 233 -27.15 17.36 3.63
N LYS A 234 -27.42 16.14 3.16
CA LYS A 234 -28.76 15.54 3.07
C LYS A 234 -28.97 14.35 4.00
N HIS A 235 -27.88 13.73 4.45
CA HIS A 235 -27.90 12.49 5.19
C HIS A 235 -26.99 12.54 6.40
N LYS A 236 -27.46 12.00 7.53
CA LYS A 236 -26.72 12.00 8.79
C LYS A 236 -25.52 11.05 8.80
N THR A 237 -25.59 9.94 8.07
CA THR A 237 -24.54 8.92 8.07
C THR A 237 -24.25 8.48 6.64
N ILE A 238 -23.01 8.69 6.20
CA ILE A 238 -22.52 8.28 4.88
C ILE A 238 -21.64 7.04 5.04
N VAL A 239 -22.02 5.96 4.36
CA VAL A 239 -21.29 4.69 4.38
C VAL A 239 -20.71 4.41 3.01
N GLY A 240 -19.38 4.32 2.92
CA GLY A 240 -18.70 3.93 1.70
C GLY A 240 -18.77 2.41 1.50
N ILE A 241 -19.02 1.94 0.28
CA ILE A 241 -18.96 0.52 -0.06
C ILE A 241 -17.93 0.33 -1.16
N HIS A 242 -16.88 -0.43 -0.86
CA HIS A 242 -15.91 -0.86 -1.88
C HIS A 242 -16.19 -2.29 -2.33
N VAL A 243 -16.72 -2.44 -3.55
CA VAL A 243 -17.01 -3.72 -4.18
C VAL A 243 -15.89 -4.06 -5.16
N ARG A 244 -14.95 -4.91 -4.75
CA ARG A 244 -13.90 -5.45 -5.64
C ARG A 244 -14.40 -6.66 -6.43
N ARG A 245 -14.39 -6.59 -7.77
CA ARG A 245 -14.75 -7.70 -8.66
C ARG A 245 -13.75 -7.94 -9.78
N GLY A 246 -13.38 -6.91 -10.55
CA GLY A 246 -12.66 -6.98 -11.83
C GLY A 246 -11.76 -8.22 -12.03
N ASP A 247 -10.50 -8.12 -11.64
CA ASP A 247 -9.52 -9.22 -11.76
C ASP A 247 -9.83 -10.43 -10.84
N MET A 248 -10.63 -10.25 -9.80
CA MET A 248 -11.01 -11.34 -8.88
C MET A 248 -11.86 -12.42 -9.57
N THR A 249 -12.56 -12.06 -10.65
CA THR A 249 -13.37 -13.00 -11.46
C THR A 249 -12.54 -13.84 -12.43
N MET A 250 -11.22 -13.61 -12.51
CA MET A 250 -10.35 -14.38 -13.37
C MET A 250 -10.02 -15.74 -12.73
N GLN A 251 -10.11 -16.81 -13.52
CA GLN A 251 -9.92 -18.20 -13.05
C GLN A 251 -8.59 -18.42 -12.32
N ASN A 252 -7.50 -17.79 -12.76
CA ASN A 252 -6.19 -17.88 -12.11
C ASN A 252 -6.20 -17.32 -10.68
N ASN A 253 -6.88 -16.20 -10.46
CA ASN A 253 -7.01 -15.56 -9.16
C ASN A 253 -7.93 -16.38 -8.24
N GLU A 254 -9.03 -16.90 -8.78
CA GLU A 254 -9.89 -17.83 -8.04
C GLU A 254 -9.10 -19.07 -7.59
N MET A 255 -8.29 -19.68 -8.47
CA MET A 255 -7.51 -20.88 -8.12
C MET A 255 -6.62 -20.66 -6.89
N ILE A 256 -5.97 -19.50 -6.77
CA ILE A 256 -5.05 -19.20 -5.66
C ILE A 256 -5.76 -18.76 -4.37
N GLY A 257 -7.04 -18.40 -4.42
CA GLY A 257 -7.87 -18.13 -3.24
C GLY A 257 -8.62 -16.80 -3.23
N TYR A 258 -8.52 -16.01 -4.29
CA TYR A 258 -9.35 -14.80 -4.43
C TYR A 258 -10.82 -15.20 -4.58
N THR A 259 -11.71 -14.42 -3.96
CA THR A 259 -13.16 -14.62 -4.06
C THR A 259 -13.88 -13.28 -4.08
N THR A 260 -15.00 -13.24 -4.78
CA THR A 260 -15.89 -12.08 -4.82
C THR A 260 -16.94 -12.19 -3.73
N ALA A 261 -17.25 -11.06 -3.08
CA ALA A 261 -18.32 -11.05 -2.09
C ALA A 261 -19.67 -11.27 -2.78
N PRO A 262 -20.53 -12.16 -2.25
CA PRO A 262 -21.87 -12.36 -2.78
C PRO A 262 -22.76 -11.15 -2.50
N LEU A 263 -23.82 -10.98 -3.31
CA LEU A 263 -24.81 -9.93 -3.09
C LEU A 263 -25.47 -10.01 -1.70
N SER A 264 -25.62 -11.23 -1.15
CA SER A 264 -26.14 -11.45 0.20
C SER A 264 -25.30 -10.77 1.28
N TYR A 265 -23.97 -10.83 1.17
CA TYR A 265 -23.05 -10.15 2.07
C TYR A 265 -23.24 -8.63 2.00
N ILE A 266 -23.32 -8.08 0.79
CA ILE A 266 -23.46 -6.64 0.57
C ILE A 266 -24.78 -6.16 1.20
N ASN A 267 -25.90 -6.83 0.90
CA ASN A 267 -27.21 -6.48 1.43
C ASN A 267 -27.26 -6.58 2.97
N LYS A 268 -26.68 -7.63 3.55
CA LYS A 268 -26.60 -7.83 5.00
C LYS A 268 -25.76 -6.73 5.67
N SER A 269 -24.64 -6.35 5.06
CA SER A 269 -23.78 -5.28 5.56
C SER A 269 -24.47 -3.91 5.48
N MET A 270 -25.22 -3.64 4.40
CA MET A 270 -26.03 -2.42 4.30
C MET A 270 -27.12 -2.38 5.37
N ASN A 271 -27.83 -3.50 5.60
CA ASN A 271 -28.87 -3.57 6.63
C ASN A 271 -28.29 -3.36 8.03
N TYR A 272 -27.10 -3.88 8.34
CA TYR A 272 -26.42 -3.60 9.61
C TYR A 272 -26.30 -2.10 9.89
N PHE A 273 -25.90 -1.29 8.89
CA PHE A 273 -25.80 0.16 9.08
C PHE A 273 -27.18 0.84 9.13
N ARG A 274 -28.16 0.40 8.32
CA ARG A 274 -29.54 0.90 8.38
C ARG A 274 -30.18 0.69 9.75
N ASP A 275 -29.93 -0.45 10.37
CA ASP A 275 -30.50 -0.82 11.67
C ASP A 275 -29.83 -0.06 12.82
N ARG A 276 -28.57 0.34 12.63
CA ARG A 276 -27.73 0.98 13.66
C ARG A 276 -27.74 2.50 13.61
N TYR A 277 -27.91 3.08 12.43
CA TYR A 277 -27.83 4.52 12.19
C TYR A 277 -29.07 5.03 11.45
N ASN A 278 -29.65 6.10 11.97
CA ASN A 278 -30.75 6.79 11.30
C ASN A 278 -30.25 7.57 10.09
N ASP A 279 -31.03 7.57 9.00
CA ASP A 279 -30.72 8.35 7.79
C ASP A 279 -29.34 8.02 7.21
N THR A 280 -29.14 6.72 6.98
CA THR A 280 -27.94 6.14 6.39
C THR A 280 -28.00 6.21 4.87
N PHE A 281 -26.94 6.69 4.23
CA PHE A 281 -26.78 6.75 2.78
C PHE A 281 -25.50 6.05 2.34
N PHE A 282 -25.55 5.32 1.22
CA PHE A 282 -24.45 4.49 0.76
C PHE A 282 -23.81 5.03 -0.53
N ILE A 283 -22.50 5.20 -0.52
CA ILE A 283 -21.70 5.54 -1.71
C ILE A 283 -20.97 4.28 -2.19
N ILE A 284 -21.35 3.78 -3.35
CA ILE A 284 -20.83 2.52 -3.91
C ILE A 284 -19.72 2.82 -4.92
N CYS A 285 -18.54 2.28 -4.63
CA CYS A 285 -17.35 2.34 -5.47
C CYS A 285 -16.95 0.91 -5.89
N SER A 286 -16.62 0.73 -7.16
CA SER A 286 -16.29 -0.59 -7.71
C SER A 286 -15.41 -0.46 -8.94
N ASP A 287 -14.57 -1.47 -9.19
CA ASP A 287 -13.92 -1.67 -10.48
C ASP A 287 -14.82 -2.32 -11.54
N ASP A 288 -16.01 -2.78 -11.12
CA ASP A 288 -17.12 -3.22 -11.94
C ASP A 288 -18.42 -2.54 -11.45
N ILE A 289 -18.56 -1.25 -11.79
CA ILE A 289 -19.72 -0.45 -11.37
C ILE A 289 -21.00 -0.87 -12.10
N THR A 290 -20.88 -1.46 -13.29
CA THR A 290 -22.01 -1.96 -14.07
C THR A 290 -22.69 -3.10 -13.31
N TRP A 291 -21.92 -4.10 -12.86
CA TRP A 291 -22.46 -5.18 -12.04
C TRP A 291 -23.14 -4.65 -10.78
N CYS A 292 -22.57 -3.63 -10.14
CA CYS A 292 -23.16 -3.02 -8.95
C CYS A 292 -24.53 -2.41 -9.24
N LYS A 293 -24.68 -1.67 -10.34
CA LYS A 293 -25.96 -1.06 -10.74
C LYS A 293 -27.03 -2.10 -11.09
N GLU A 294 -26.62 -3.24 -11.64
CA GLU A 294 -27.51 -4.34 -12.03
C GLU A 294 -27.96 -5.19 -10.82
N ASN A 295 -27.09 -5.38 -9.83
CA ASN A 295 -27.30 -6.35 -8.76
C ASN A 295 -27.65 -5.72 -7.40
N ILE A 296 -27.04 -4.58 -7.08
CA ILE A 296 -27.33 -3.86 -5.84
C ILE A 296 -28.53 -2.99 -6.12
N ARG A 297 -29.70 -3.43 -5.62
CA ARG A 297 -30.92 -2.64 -5.73
C ARG A 297 -30.70 -1.31 -5.04
N GLY A 298 -30.64 -0.25 -5.84
CA GLY A 298 -30.64 1.09 -5.30
C GLY A 298 -32.01 1.35 -4.69
N ASN A 299 -32.09 1.37 -3.36
CA ASN A 299 -33.17 2.11 -2.74
C ASN A 299 -32.86 3.60 -2.88
N ASN A 300 -33.74 4.48 -2.40
CA ASN A 300 -33.52 5.93 -2.36
C ASN A 300 -32.34 6.34 -1.44
N ASP A 301 -31.53 5.40 -0.96
CA ASP A 301 -30.42 5.56 -0.02
C ASP A 301 -29.05 5.20 -0.62
N THR A 302 -28.90 5.14 -1.95
CA THR A 302 -27.63 4.77 -2.61
C THR A 302 -27.22 5.71 -3.74
N ALA A 303 -25.91 5.87 -3.90
CA ALA A 303 -25.30 6.49 -5.08
C ALA A 303 -24.13 5.63 -5.59
N PHE A 304 -23.95 5.61 -6.92
CA PHE A 304 -22.85 4.90 -7.56
C PHE A 304 -21.78 5.90 -8.02
N SER A 305 -20.53 5.67 -7.63
CA SER A 305 -19.40 6.48 -8.06
C SER A 305 -19.24 6.41 -9.59
N ASN A 306 -18.99 7.56 -10.21
CA ASN A 306 -18.63 7.70 -11.62
C ASN A 306 -17.12 7.90 -11.83
N PHE A 307 -16.31 7.74 -10.78
CA PHE A 307 -14.86 7.91 -10.83
C PHE A 307 -14.15 6.58 -11.03
N ASN A 308 -13.11 6.60 -11.87
CA ASN A 308 -12.23 5.47 -12.12
C ASN A 308 -10.80 5.67 -11.61
N ASN A 309 -10.45 6.90 -11.17
CA ASN A 309 -9.14 7.21 -10.63
C ASN A 309 -8.98 6.59 -9.23
N PRO A 310 -7.99 5.69 -9.02
CA PRO A 310 -7.83 4.99 -7.74
C PRO A 310 -7.66 5.92 -6.52
N GLY A 311 -6.90 7.01 -6.65
CA GLY A 311 -6.71 7.97 -5.57
C GLY A 311 -8.00 8.68 -5.20
N THR A 312 -8.77 9.14 -6.20
CA THR A 312 -10.07 9.79 -5.97
C THR A 312 -11.06 8.83 -5.31
N VAL A 313 -11.15 7.58 -5.79
CA VAL A 313 -12.06 6.57 -5.22
C VAL A 313 -11.67 6.24 -3.78
N MET A 314 -10.37 6.12 -3.48
CA MET A 314 -9.90 5.88 -2.12
C MET A 314 -10.22 7.05 -1.20
N ALA A 315 -10.00 8.29 -1.66
CA ALA A 315 -10.33 9.49 -0.92
C ALA A 315 -11.84 9.58 -0.62
N MET A 316 -12.70 9.31 -1.61
CA MET A 316 -14.16 9.30 -1.42
C MET A 316 -14.58 8.32 -0.31
N LEU A 317 -14.07 7.09 -0.35
CA LEU A 317 -14.36 6.08 0.67
C LEU A 317 -13.80 6.49 2.04
N SER A 318 -12.60 7.08 2.09
CA SER A 318 -12.00 7.57 3.34
C SER A 318 -12.70 8.78 3.95
N PHE A 319 -13.50 9.50 3.16
CA PHE A 319 -14.29 10.65 3.64
C PHE A 319 -15.71 10.25 4.06
N CYS A 320 -16.07 8.97 3.93
CA CYS A 320 -17.31 8.43 4.50
C CYS A 320 -17.15 8.23 6.01
N ASP A 321 -18.27 8.20 6.75
CA ASP A 321 -18.25 8.00 8.20
C ASP A 321 -17.89 6.55 8.55
N HIS A 322 -18.37 5.59 7.75
CA HIS A 322 -18.15 4.15 7.91
C HIS A 322 -17.87 3.50 6.55
N VAL A 323 -17.29 2.29 6.55
CA VAL A 323 -16.94 1.60 5.29
C VAL A 323 -17.28 0.12 5.31
N ILE A 324 -17.97 -0.34 4.27
CA ILE A 324 -18.12 -1.76 3.93
C ILE A 324 -17.07 -2.11 2.87
N ILE A 325 -16.28 -3.14 3.13
CA ILE A 325 -15.25 -3.62 2.19
C ILE A 325 -15.50 -5.06 1.78
N THR A 326 -15.16 -5.40 0.55
CA THR A 326 -15.11 -6.81 0.12
C THR A 326 -13.70 -7.38 0.32
N SER A 327 -13.01 -7.72 -0.77
CA SER A 327 -11.70 -8.38 -0.78
C SER A 327 -10.61 -7.43 -1.24
N GLY A 328 -9.38 -7.65 -0.77
CA GLY A 328 -8.18 -6.96 -1.24
C GLY A 328 -7.79 -5.70 -0.46
N THR A 329 -6.59 -5.21 -0.74
CA THR A 329 -5.92 -4.16 0.05
C THR A 329 -6.40 -2.73 -0.23
N PHE A 330 -7.03 -2.48 -1.38
CA PHE A 330 -7.53 -1.14 -1.71
C PHE A 330 -8.66 -0.72 -0.76
N GLY A 331 -9.69 -1.55 -0.61
CA GLY A 331 -10.78 -1.30 0.33
C GLY A 331 -10.28 -1.26 1.78
N TRP A 332 -9.34 -2.14 2.12
CA TRP A 332 -8.70 -2.16 3.44
C TRP A 332 -8.11 -0.79 3.80
N TRP A 333 -7.31 -0.18 2.92
CA TRP A 333 -6.72 1.14 3.19
C TRP A 333 -7.74 2.27 3.21
N ALA A 334 -8.73 2.23 2.31
CA ALA A 334 -9.82 3.21 2.34
C ALA A 334 -10.58 3.19 3.68
N ALA A 335 -10.89 2.00 4.19
CA ALA A 335 -11.56 1.82 5.48
C ALA A 335 -10.68 2.21 6.68
N TRP A 336 -9.39 1.88 6.63
CA TRP A 336 -8.45 2.29 7.66
C TRP A 336 -8.35 3.82 7.75
N LEU A 337 -8.28 4.51 6.59
CA LEU A 337 -8.24 5.97 6.54
C LEU A 337 -9.55 6.62 7.02
N ALA A 338 -10.72 6.03 6.73
CA ALA A 338 -12.02 6.53 7.20
C ALA A 338 -12.15 6.58 8.73
N GLY A 339 -11.61 5.57 9.43
CA GLY A 339 -11.52 5.58 10.90
C GLY A 339 -12.82 5.31 11.66
N GLY A 340 -13.95 5.11 10.99
CA GLY A 340 -15.20 4.67 11.63
C GLY A 340 -15.40 3.16 11.67
N GLU A 341 -16.65 2.71 11.84
CA GLU A 341 -16.98 1.29 11.79
C GLU A 341 -16.68 0.69 10.42
N VAL A 342 -16.10 -0.51 10.42
CA VAL A 342 -15.72 -1.23 9.21
C VAL A 342 -16.35 -2.62 9.22
N VAL A 343 -17.08 -2.93 8.15
CA VAL A 343 -17.60 -4.29 7.89
C VAL A 343 -16.80 -4.92 6.75
N TYR A 344 -16.24 -6.11 6.99
CA TYR A 344 -15.43 -6.82 5.98
C TYR A 344 -15.98 -8.21 5.63
N PHE A 345 -15.69 -8.65 4.41
CA PHE A 345 -16.14 -9.94 3.91
C PHE A 345 -15.27 -11.09 4.44
N LYS A 346 -15.84 -11.94 5.30
CA LYS A 346 -15.16 -13.10 5.90
C LYS A 346 -14.89 -14.24 4.91
N GLY A 347 -15.56 -14.26 3.77
CA GLY A 347 -15.33 -15.30 2.76
C GLY A 347 -13.98 -15.17 2.04
N PHE A 348 -13.27 -14.04 2.20
CA PHE A 348 -11.90 -13.88 1.71
C PHE A 348 -10.86 -14.19 2.80
N PRO A 349 -9.77 -14.90 2.45
CA PRO A 349 -9.59 -15.70 1.23
C PRO A 349 -10.50 -16.94 1.23
N ARG A 350 -10.68 -17.58 0.07
CA ARG A 350 -11.48 -18.81 -0.01
C ARG A 350 -10.91 -19.87 0.96
N PRO A 351 -11.73 -20.49 1.83
CA PRO A 351 -11.27 -21.51 2.76
C PRO A 351 -10.49 -22.64 2.07
N GLY A 352 -9.35 -23.04 2.64
CA GLY A 352 -8.48 -24.09 2.14
C GLY A 352 -7.59 -23.71 0.95
N SER A 353 -7.68 -22.47 0.46
CA SER A 353 -6.81 -21.97 -0.61
C SER A 353 -5.36 -21.74 -0.17
N ASN A 354 -4.47 -21.46 -1.12
CA ASN A 354 -3.06 -21.16 -0.80
C ASN A 354 -2.92 -19.86 0.00
N ILE A 355 -3.73 -18.85 -0.31
CA ILE A 355 -3.76 -17.60 0.45
C ILE A 355 -4.26 -17.88 1.87
N ASP A 356 -5.36 -18.63 2.02
CA ASP A 356 -5.92 -18.98 3.33
C ASP A 356 -4.92 -19.71 4.24
N LYS A 357 -4.15 -20.64 3.68
CA LYS A 357 -3.11 -21.37 4.43
C LYS A 357 -1.94 -20.49 4.87
N GLY A 358 -1.65 -19.41 4.13
CA GLY A 358 -0.51 -18.53 4.40
C GLY A 358 -0.85 -17.30 5.25
N MET A 359 -2.12 -16.88 5.25
CA MET A 359 -2.62 -15.65 5.85
C MET A 359 -3.04 -15.85 7.30
N SER A 360 -2.77 -14.85 8.16
CA SER A 360 -3.47 -14.72 9.44
C SER A 360 -4.53 -13.64 9.33
N ARG A 361 -5.79 -14.02 9.60
CA ARG A 361 -6.92 -13.09 9.53
C ARG A 361 -6.83 -12.02 10.62
N GLU A 362 -6.33 -12.39 11.79
CA GLU A 362 -6.13 -11.53 12.96
C GLU A 362 -4.98 -10.53 12.74
N ASP A 363 -3.99 -10.90 11.92
CA ASP A 363 -2.89 -10.02 11.53
C ASP A 363 -3.29 -9.11 10.37
N TYR A 364 -4.22 -9.51 9.52
CA TYR A 364 -4.68 -8.71 8.39
C TYR A 364 -5.78 -7.72 8.77
N TYR A 365 -6.83 -8.17 9.44
CA TYR A 365 -7.93 -7.31 9.87
C TYR A 365 -7.75 -6.85 11.32
N PRO A 366 -7.79 -5.54 11.61
CA PRO A 366 -7.80 -5.03 12.97
C PRO A 366 -8.95 -5.61 13.80
N PRO A 367 -8.75 -5.88 15.10
CA PRO A 367 -9.73 -6.59 15.93
C PRO A 367 -11.06 -5.85 16.12
N GLN A 368 -11.09 -4.54 15.91
CA GLN A 368 -12.29 -3.71 15.98
C GLN A 368 -13.15 -3.77 14.71
N TRP A 369 -12.68 -4.41 13.63
CA TRP A 369 -13.45 -4.55 12.40
C TRP A 369 -14.42 -5.73 12.48
N ILE A 370 -15.59 -5.59 11.87
CA ILE A 370 -16.70 -6.52 11.98
C ILE A 370 -16.74 -7.40 10.73
N GLY A 371 -16.42 -8.69 10.89
CA GLY A 371 -16.49 -9.61 9.76
C GLY A 371 -17.90 -10.21 9.58
N MET A 372 -18.42 -10.17 8.36
CA MET A 372 -19.71 -10.79 7.98
C MET A 372 -19.57 -11.72 6.78
N GLU A 373 -20.55 -12.62 6.65
CA GLU A 373 -20.76 -13.55 5.52
C GLU A 373 -22.14 -13.35 4.90
#